data_AF-A0A0F9RV64-F1
#
_entry.id   AF-A0A0F9RV64-F1
#
_cell.length_a   1.000
_cell.length_b   1.000
_cell.length_c   1.000
_cell.angle_alpha   90.00
_cell.angle_beta   90.00
_cell.angle_gamma   90.00
#
_symmetry.space_group_name_H-M   'P 1'
#
loop_
_entity.id
_entity.type
_entity.pdbx_description
1 polymer ?
#
loop_
_entity_poly.entity_id
_entity_poly.type
_entity_poly.pdbx_seq_one_letter_code
_entity_poly.pdbx_strand_id
1 'polypeptide(L)'
;MAKKKKNPKHTEAVRRKTDAAAEMSKIGLSLNDDIAIVGFVFSHLAISHLTYLGINSINRFCKTYTGVDICLFSQHIIQPCVPLLCPAFNISDLLRWYHYPLIATSIGTTIEALSSNAPVVYHYAFDPEFIDKPHRESSDLKPAFCDPRVRVIVRHESHKKLIEEEFGIKVCAIIIPDCDIGALVKFVLMEMKNGN
;
A
#
# COMPACT_ATOMS: atom_id res chain seq x y z
N MET A 1 -8.89 38.08 42.79
CA MET A 1 -8.70 37.69 41.36
C MET A 1 -9.36 36.35 41.12
N ALA A 2 -10.54 36.33 40.49
CA ALA A 2 -11.25 35.08 40.19
C ALA A 2 -10.53 34.35 39.04
N LYS A 3 -10.01 33.13 39.29
CA LYS A 3 -9.46 32.26 38.25
C LYS A 3 -10.58 31.96 37.24
N LYS A 4 -10.49 32.49 36.02
CA LYS A 4 -11.39 32.12 34.90
C LYS A 4 -11.38 30.58 34.77
N LYS A 5 -12.50 29.93 35.11
CA LYS A 5 -12.68 28.49 34.89
C LYS A 5 -12.54 28.23 33.39
N LYS A 6 -11.53 27.45 32.98
CA LYS A 6 -11.36 27.02 31.59
C LYS A 6 -12.62 26.27 31.15
N ASN A 7 -13.18 26.65 30.00
CA ASN A 7 -14.40 26.05 29.46
C ASN A 7 -14.14 24.55 29.18
N PRO A 8 -14.84 23.62 29.86
CA PRO A 8 -14.57 22.18 29.75
C PRO A 8 -14.69 21.66 28.32
N LYS A 9 -15.60 22.22 27.50
CA LYS A 9 -15.75 21.88 26.08
C LYS A 9 -14.52 22.23 25.24
N HIS A 10 -13.85 23.35 25.56
CA HIS A 10 -12.62 23.75 24.88
C HIS A 10 -11.46 22.81 25.25
N THR A 11 -11.38 22.40 26.51
CA THR A 11 -10.36 21.44 26.97
C THR A 11 -10.53 20.09 26.28
N GLU A 12 -11.77 19.63 26.09
CA GLU A 12 -12.05 18.37 25.41
C GLU A 12 -11.78 18.43 23.91
N ALA A 13 -12.15 19.54 23.24
CA ALA A 13 -11.83 19.74 21.83
C ALA A 13 -10.32 19.77 21.56
N VAL A 14 -9.55 20.44 22.44
CA VAL A 14 -8.08 20.44 22.36
C VAL A 14 -7.53 19.03 22.56
N ARG A 15 -8.05 18.26 23.53
CA ARG A 15 -7.62 16.87 23.75
C ARG A 15 -7.87 16.00 22.50
N ARG A 16 -9.08 16.05 21.93
CA ARG A 16 -9.42 15.31 20.70
C ARG A 16 -8.51 15.68 19.54
N LYS A 17 -8.18 16.96 19.38
CA LYS A 17 -7.26 17.43 18.34
C LYS A 17 -5.84 16.87 18.55
N THR A 18 -5.34 16.88 19.78
CA THR A 18 -4.03 16.31 20.12
C THR A 18 -4.00 14.79 19.90
N ASP A 19 -5.05 14.08 20.31
CA ASP A 19 -5.17 12.63 20.13
C ASP A 19 -5.19 12.28 18.63
N ALA A 20 -5.98 13.00 17.82
CA ALA A 20 -6.01 12.82 16.37
C ALA A 20 -4.66 13.12 15.70
N ALA A 21 -3.97 14.19 16.12
CA ALA A 21 -2.63 14.50 15.62
C ALA A 21 -1.62 13.39 15.93
N ALA A 22 -1.68 12.83 17.14
CA ALA A 22 -0.81 11.74 17.55
C ALA A 22 -1.06 10.47 16.74
N GLU A 23 -2.32 10.12 16.47
CA GLU A 23 -2.66 8.96 15.62
C GLU A 23 -2.21 9.14 14.16
N MET A 24 -2.46 10.31 13.55
CA MET A 24 -2.01 10.60 12.18
C MET A 24 -0.50 10.56 12.05
N SER A 25 0.22 11.06 13.06
CA SER A 25 1.69 11.05 13.07
C SER A 25 2.27 9.63 13.05
N LYS A 26 1.55 8.61 13.55
CA LYS A 26 2.04 7.21 13.53
C LYS A 26 2.22 6.67 12.12
N ILE A 27 1.40 7.14 11.17
CA ILE A 27 1.43 6.77 9.75
C ILE A 27 2.11 7.81 8.87
N GLY A 28 2.81 8.78 9.49
CA GLY A 28 3.55 9.81 8.78
C GLY A 28 2.68 10.96 8.26
N LEU A 29 1.45 11.11 8.74
CA LEU A 29 0.55 12.21 8.38
C LEU A 29 0.48 13.31 9.45
N SER A 30 0.09 14.50 9.04
CA SER A 30 -0.19 15.67 9.87
C SER A 30 -1.66 16.07 9.77
N LEU A 31 -2.18 16.81 10.75
CA LEU A 31 -3.54 17.35 10.70
C LEU A 31 -3.78 18.33 9.53
N ASN A 32 -2.70 18.83 8.91
CA ASN A 32 -2.77 19.76 7.79
C ASN A 32 -2.61 19.04 6.45
N ASP A 33 -2.36 17.73 6.45
CA ASP A 33 -2.28 16.97 5.21
C ASP A 33 -3.69 16.79 4.64
N ASP A 34 -3.82 16.97 3.33
CA ASP A 34 -5.03 16.56 2.62
C ASP A 34 -5.24 15.04 2.77
N ILE A 35 -6.47 14.59 2.52
CA ILE A 35 -6.80 13.16 2.52
C ILE A 35 -5.83 12.43 1.58
N ALA A 36 -5.06 11.50 2.14
CA ALA A 36 -4.14 10.68 1.36
C ALA A 36 -4.91 9.50 0.75
N ILE A 37 -4.61 9.15 -0.49
CA ILE A 37 -5.26 8.03 -1.17
C ILE A 37 -4.19 7.00 -1.54
N VAL A 38 -4.42 5.71 -1.25
CA VAL A 38 -3.50 4.61 -1.59
C VAL A 38 -4.26 3.48 -2.27
N GLY A 39 -3.78 3.04 -3.43
CA GLY A 39 -4.39 1.96 -4.17
C GLY A 39 -3.64 0.64 -3.96
N PHE A 40 -4.39 -0.46 -3.85
CA PHE A 40 -3.85 -1.81 -3.81
C PHE A 40 -4.40 -2.64 -4.98
N VAL A 41 -3.53 -3.34 -5.67
CA VAL A 41 -3.87 -4.16 -6.83
C VAL A 41 -3.66 -5.62 -6.49
N PHE A 42 -4.75 -6.38 -6.42
CA PHE A 42 -4.77 -7.82 -6.17
C PHE A 42 -5.12 -8.58 -7.46
N SER A 43 -4.56 -9.77 -7.66
CA SER A 43 -4.97 -10.59 -8.81
C SER A 43 -6.45 -10.96 -8.69
N HIS A 44 -6.86 -11.35 -7.48
CA HIS A 44 -8.24 -11.65 -7.17
C HIS A 44 -8.54 -11.45 -5.68
N LEU A 45 -9.82 -11.24 -5.36
CA LEU A 45 -10.28 -10.98 -3.99
C LEU A 45 -10.79 -12.23 -3.26
N ALA A 46 -10.77 -13.41 -3.89
CA ALA A 46 -11.13 -14.68 -3.26
C ALA A 46 -9.91 -15.42 -2.66
N ILE A 47 -9.85 -16.74 -2.82
CA ILE A 47 -9.05 -17.64 -1.99
C ILE A 47 -7.55 -17.50 -2.30
N SER A 48 -6.83 -16.75 -1.47
CA SER A 48 -5.39 -16.90 -1.25
C SER A 48 -5.02 -16.44 0.15
N HIS A 49 -3.88 -16.92 0.67
CA HIS A 49 -3.37 -16.48 1.96
C HIS A 49 -3.08 -14.97 1.98
N LEU A 50 -2.43 -14.47 0.92
CA LEU A 50 -2.15 -13.05 0.73
C LEU A 50 -3.42 -12.20 0.71
N THR A 51 -4.45 -12.62 -0.03
CA THR A 51 -5.71 -11.89 -0.12
C THR A 51 -6.43 -11.84 1.24
N TYR A 52 -6.48 -12.97 1.95
CA TYR A 52 -7.10 -13.02 3.28
C TYR A 52 -6.37 -12.11 4.28
N LEU A 53 -5.03 -12.19 4.34
CA LEU A 53 -4.23 -11.33 5.22
C LEU A 53 -4.36 -9.86 4.82
N GLY A 54 -4.25 -9.56 3.53
CA GLY A 54 -4.33 -8.22 2.96
C GLY A 54 -5.67 -7.57 3.28
N ILE A 55 -6.80 -8.21 2.94
CA ILE A 55 -8.13 -7.63 3.20
C ILE A 55 -8.38 -7.46 4.71
N ASN A 56 -8.00 -8.43 5.54
CA ASN A 56 -8.15 -8.28 7.00
C ASN A 56 -7.30 -7.12 7.54
N SER A 57 -6.08 -6.97 7.04
CA SER A 57 -5.21 -5.86 7.44
C SER A 57 -5.72 -4.51 6.93
N ILE A 58 -6.29 -4.43 5.72
CA ILE A 58 -6.97 -3.24 5.20
C ILE A 58 -8.17 -2.89 6.07
N ASN A 59 -9.04 -3.85 6.36
CA ASN A 59 -10.23 -3.63 7.18
C ASN A 59 -9.87 -3.14 8.59
N ARG A 60 -8.81 -3.69 9.18
CA ARG A 60 -8.26 -3.21 10.45
C ARG A 60 -7.76 -1.77 10.31
N PHE A 61 -7.00 -1.49 9.25
CA PHE A 61 -6.47 -0.15 8.97
C PHE A 61 -7.60 0.88 8.84
N CYS A 62 -8.63 0.63 8.03
CA CYS A 62 -9.77 1.52 7.83
C CYS A 62 -10.60 1.76 9.11
N LYS A 63 -10.59 0.82 10.07
CA LYS A 63 -11.24 0.99 11.37
C LYS A 63 -10.41 1.83 12.34
N THR A 64 -9.08 1.78 12.22
CA THR A 64 -8.15 2.41 13.16
C THR A 64 -7.77 3.82 12.73
N TYR A 65 -7.56 4.03 11.44
CA TYR A 65 -7.03 5.29 10.92
C TYR A 65 -8.08 6.02 10.10
N THR A 66 -8.06 7.35 10.22
CA THR A 66 -8.85 8.28 9.41
C THR A 66 -7.88 9.19 8.66
N GLY A 67 -8.30 9.72 7.50
CA GLY A 67 -7.46 10.59 6.66
C GLY A 67 -6.61 9.84 5.62
N VAL A 68 -6.78 8.52 5.50
CA VAL A 68 -6.26 7.74 4.38
C VAL A 68 -7.38 6.91 3.76
N ASP A 69 -7.64 7.13 2.48
CA ASP A 69 -8.58 6.34 1.69
C ASP A 69 -7.83 5.20 0.98
N ILE A 70 -8.27 3.98 1.25
CA ILE A 70 -7.75 2.77 0.58
C ILE A 70 -8.69 2.42 -0.57
N CYS A 71 -8.14 2.22 -1.76
CA CYS A 71 -8.88 1.73 -2.93
C CYS A 71 -8.33 0.37 -3.37
N LEU A 72 -9.22 -0.59 -3.61
CA LEU A 72 -8.83 -1.90 -4.14
C LEU A 72 -9.07 -1.97 -5.65
N PHE A 73 -8.16 -2.59 -6.37
CA PHE A 73 -8.29 -2.96 -7.77
C PHE A 73 -8.09 -4.47 -7.89
N SER A 74 -8.91 -5.15 -8.68
CA SER A 74 -8.73 -6.57 -8.94
C SER A 74 -8.78 -6.94 -10.42
N GLN A 75 -7.89 -7.85 -10.84
CA GLN A 75 -7.86 -8.37 -12.22
C GLN A 75 -9.11 -9.22 -12.50
N HIS A 76 -9.52 -10.04 -11.52
CA HIS A 76 -10.72 -10.86 -11.62
C HIS A 76 -11.82 -10.32 -10.72
N ILE A 77 -13.02 -10.09 -11.30
CA ILE A 77 -14.22 -9.74 -10.53
C ILE A 77 -14.78 -11.04 -9.95
N ILE A 78 -14.40 -11.33 -8.71
CA ILE A 78 -14.94 -12.45 -7.93
C ILE A 78 -15.32 -11.96 -6.54
N GLN A 79 -16.25 -12.66 -5.90
CA GLN A 79 -16.70 -12.29 -4.57
C GLN A 79 -15.52 -12.32 -3.58
N PRO A 80 -15.31 -11.24 -2.80
CA PRO A 80 -14.26 -11.20 -1.79
C PRO A 80 -14.40 -12.33 -0.76
N CYS A 81 -13.28 -12.91 -0.32
CA CYS A 81 -13.28 -13.96 0.70
C CYS A 81 -13.76 -13.48 2.09
N VAL A 82 -13.68 -12.16 2.33
CA VAL A 82 -14.24 -11.49 3.52
C VAL A 82 -14.83 -10.13 3.10
N PRO A 83 -15.80 -9.56 3.86
CA PRO A 83 -16.40 -8.26 3.53
C PRO A 83 -15.35 -7.15 3.44
N LEU A 84 -15.49 -6.26 2.45
CA LEU A 84 -14.60 -5.12 2.26
C LEU A 84 -15.13 -3.90 3.01
N LEU A 85 -14.25 -3.14 3.66
CA LEU A 85 -14.54 -1.84 4.28
C LEU A 85 -13.95 -0.67 3.48
N CYS A 86 -13.64 -0.92 2.22
CA CYS A 86 -13.09 0.04 1.28
C CYS A 86 -13.70 -0.18 -0.11
N PRO A 87 -13.70 0.83 -0.98
CA PRO A 87 -14.15 0.68 -2.36
C PRO A 87 -13.25 -0.29 -3.13
N ALA A 88 -13.88 -1.12 -3.97
CA ALA A 88 -13.21 -2.01 -4.89
C ALA A 88 -13.64 -1.71 -6.32
N PHE A 89 -12.67 -1.70 -7.22
CA PHE A 89 -12.79 -1.33 -8.62
C PHE A 89 -12.24 -2.43 -9.52
N ASN A 90 -12.61 -2.39 -10.80
CA ASN A 90 -12.03 -3.28 -11.79
C ASN A 90 -10.61 -2.79 -12.15
N ILE A 91 -9.72 -3.70 -12.53
CA ILE A 91 -8.37 -3.35 -12.99
C ILE A 91 -8.36 -2.30 -14.12
N SER A 92 -9.36 -2.30 -15.00
CA SER A 92 -9.50 -1.32 -16.08
C SER A 92 -9.69 0.12 -15.59
N ASP A 93 -10.12 0.32 -14.35
CA ASP A 93 -10.24 1.63 -13.72
C ASP A 93 -8.87 2.23 -13.35
N LEU A 94 -7.78 1.44 -13.36
CA LEU A 94 -6.42 1.92 -13.09
C LEU A 94 -5.95 3.01 -14.07
N LEU A 95 -6.48 3.04 -15.29
CA LEU A 95 -6.18 4.11 -16.25
C LEU A 95 -6.59 5.50 -15.73
N ARG A 96 -7.53 5.55 -14.79
CA ARG A 96 -8.00 6.77 -14.14
C ARG A 96 -7.26 7.06 -12.82
N TRP A 97 -6.30 6.23 -12.45
CA TRP A 97 -5.50 6.40 -11.24
C TRP A 97 -4.31 7.32 -11.53
N TYR A 98 -4.41 8.56 -11.06
CA TYR A 98 -3.40 9.61 -11.27
C TYR A 98 -2.79 10.04 -9.94
N HIS A 99 -1.47 10.27 -9.90
CA HIS A 99 -0.75 10.93 -8.79
C HIS A 99 -0.76 10.23 -7.42
N TYR A 100 -1.50 9.14 -7.24
CA TYR A 100 -1.54 8.38 -5.99
C TYR A 100 -0.69 7.11 -6.08
N PRO A 101 -0.08 6.66 -4.97
CA PRO A 101 0.71 5.44 -4.95
C PRO A 101 -0.15 4.20 -5.21
N LEU A 102 0.42 3.26 -5.95
CA LEU A 102 -0.17 1.93 -6.17
C LEU A 102 0.73 0.86 -5.58
N ILE A 103 0.15 -0.08 -4.85
CA ILE A 103 0.83 -1.26 -4.34
C ILE A 103 0.27 -2.48 -5.06
N ALA A 104 1.07 -3.10 -5.91
CA ALA A 104 0.73 -4.30 -6.66
C ALA A 104 1.31 -5.56 -5.99
N THR A 105 0.50 -6.61 -5.87
CA THR A 105 0.81 -7.76 -4.99
C THR A 105 1.32 -9.00 -5.71
N SER A 106 1.54 -8.93 -7.03
CA SER A 106 2.02 -10.03 -7.88
C SER A 106 2.68 -9.47 -9.15
N ILE A 107 3.43 -10.29 -9.89
CA ILE A 107 4.03 -9.87 -11.16
C ILE A 107 2.96 -9.35 -12.14
N GLY A 108 1.87 -10.11 -12.30
CA GLY A 108 0.79 -9.75 -13.22
C GLY A 108 0.09 -8.44 -12.82
N THR A 109 -0.16 -8.24 -11.52
CA THR A 109 -0.76 -6.98 -11.04
C THR A 109 0.19 -5.79 -11.18
N THR A 110 1.49 -6.01 -11.07
CA THR A 110 2.50 -4.96 -11.29
C THR A 110 2.50 -4.50 -12.74
N ILE A 111 2.43 -5.43 -13.69
CA ILE A 111 2.36 -5.10 -15.12
C ILE A 111 1.11 -4.28 -15.44
N GLU A 112 -0.04 -4.69 -14.91
CA GLU A 112 -1.28 -3.91 -15.06
C GLU A 112 -1.18 -2.54 -14.38
N ALA A 113 -0.58 -2.45 -13.19
CA ALA A 113 -0.35 -1.20 -12.49
C ALA A 113 0.58 -0.25 -13.28
N LEU A 114 1.53 -0.77 -14.05
CA LEU A 114 2.38 0.02 -14.93
C LEU A 114 1.63 0.65 -16.11
N SER A 115 0.46 0.12 -16.48
CA SER A 115 -0.44 0.75 -17.46
C SER A 115 -1.14 2.00 -16.91
N SER A 116 -1.10 2.24 -15.59
CA SER A 116 -1.64 3.44 -14.96
C SER A 116 -0.73 4.67 -15.12
N ASN A 117 -1.26 5.83 -14.70
CA ASN A 117 -0.50 7.08 -14.60
C ASN A 117 0.08 7.30 -13.19
N ALA A 118 0.23 6.24 -12.39
CA ALA A 118 0.89 6.33 -11.10
C ALA A 118 2.38 6.69 -11.29
N PRO A 119 2.92 7.65 -10.53
CA PRO A 119 4.32 8.04 -10.62
C PRO A 119 5.26 6.95 -10.10
N VAL A 120 4.82 6.19 -9.09
CA VAL A 120 5.55 5.08 -8.49
C VAL A 120 4.58 3.91 -8.30
N VAL A 121 5.05 2.71 -8.66
CA VAL A 121 4.35 1.44 -8.43
C VAL A 121 5.18 0.62 -7.46
N TYR A 122 4.61 0.32 -6.31
CA TYR A 122 5.23 -0.53 -5.31
C TYR A 122 4.87 -1.98 -5.59
N HIS A 123 5.83 -2.78 -6.05
CA HIS A 123 5.62 -4.21 -6.17
C HIS A 123 5.88 -4.87 -4.81
N TYR A 124 4.82 -5.25 -4.11
CA TYR A 124 4.92 -6.06 -2.89
C TYR A 124 5.06 -7.54 -3.29
N ALA A 125 6.31 -7.98 -3.44
CA ALA A 125 6.68 -9.35 -3.79
C ALA A 125 6.50 -10.27 -2.56
N PHE A 126 5.25 -10.70 -2.36
CA PHE A 126 4.87 -11.54 -1.22
C PHE A 126 5.57 -12.90 -1.24
N ASP A 127 5.59 -13.54 -2.41
CA ASP A 127 6.35 -14.76 -2.69
C ASP A 127 7.21 -14.52 -3.96
N PRO A 128 8.41 -15.11 -4.04
CA PRO A 128 9.25 -15.01 -5.23
C PRO A 128 8.67 -15.88 -6.37
N GLU A 129 7.62 -15.37 -7.02
CA GLU A 129 6.87 -16.05 -8.08
C GLU A 129 7.67 -16.40 -9.35
N PHE A 130 8.93 -15.95 -9.43
CA PHE A 130 9.85 -16.22 -10.54
C PHE A 130 10.71 -17.47 -10.33
N ILE A 131 10.72 -18.06 -9.12
CA ILE A 131 11.41 -19.33 -8.88
C ILE A 131 10.82 -20.40 -9.81
N ASP A 132 11.70 -21.18 -10.42
CA ASP A 132 11.38 -22.25 -11.40
C ASP A 132 10.72 -21.79 -12.70
N LYS A 133 10.67 -20.48 -12.99
CA LYS A 133 10.21 -19.95 -14.29
C LYS A 133 11.41 -19.64 -15.18
N PRO A 134 11.48 -20.16 -16.42
CA PRO A 134 12.58 -19.86 -17.32
C PRO A 134 12.64 -18.37 -17.67
N HIS A 135 13.78 -17.73 -17.37
CA HIS A 135 14.09 -16.36 -17.75
C HIS A 135 14.15 -16.23 -19.27
N ARG A 136 13.05 -15.83 -19.91
CA ARG A 136 13.09 -15.29 -21.27
C ARG A 136 13.11 -13.78 -21.18
N GLU A 137 13.92 -13.11 -22.01
CA GLU A 137 13.97 -11.65 -22.07
C GLU A 137 12.63 -11.01 -22.46
N SER A 138 11.73 -11.79 -23.07
CA SER A 138 10.33 -11.43 -23.36
C SER A 138 9.36 -11.76 -22.22
N SER A 139 9.85 -12.15 -21.04
CA SER A 139 9.00 -12.52 -19.91
C SER A 139 8.51 -11.28 -19.17
N ASP A 140 7.24 -11.36 -18.78
CA ASP A 140 6.52 -10.48 -17.86
C ASP A 140 7.30 -10.12 -16.57
N LEU A 141 8.35 -10.87 -16.24
CA LEU A 141 9.22 -10.64 -15.09
C LEU A 141 9.98 -9.30 -15.18
N LYS A 142 10.59 -8.97 -16.33
CA LYS A 142 11.50 -7.82 -16.41
C LYS A 142 10.79 -6.49 -16.16
N PRO A 143 9.62 -6.20 -16.77
CA PRO A 143 8.86 -4.99 -16.44
C PRO A 143 8.46 -4.93 -14.96
N ALA A 144 8.09 -6.06 -14.35
CA ALA A 144 7.63 -6.09 -12.96
C ALA A 144 8.73 -5.84 -11.92
N PHE A 145 10.01 -5.99 -12.25
CA PHE A 145 11.13 -5.79 -11.33
C PHE A 145 12.06 -4.63 -11.73
N CYS A 146 12.26 -4.41 -13.03
CA CYS A 146 13.27 -3.50 -13.54
C CYS A 146 12.72 -2.19 -14.12
N ASP A 147 11.39 -2.00 -14.22
CA ASP A 147 10.83 -0.72 -14.66
C ASP A 147 11.23 0.41 -13.68
N PRO A 148 11.68 1.58 -14.16
CA PRO A 148 12.15 2.68 -13.29
C PRO A 148 11.12 3.18 -12.28
N ARG A 149 9.82 3.04 -12.59
CA ARG A 149 8.71 3.40 -11.69
C ARG A 149 8.47 2.34 -10.61
N VAL A 150 9.04 1.15 -10.75
CA VAL A 150 8.85 0.07 -9.79
C VAL A 150 9.77 0.25 -8.60
N ARG A 151 9.20 0.05 -7.41
CA ARG A 151 9.90 -0.10 -6.14
C ARG A 151 9.49 -1.42 -5.53
N VAL A 152 10.44 -2.32 -5.31
CA VAL A 152 10.13 -3.67 -4.81
C VAL A 152 10.18 -3.70 -3.30
N ILE A 153 9.10 -4.16 -2.67
CA ILE A 153 8.99 -4.39 -1.23
C ILE A 153 8.83 -5.89 -1.03
N VAL A 154 9.56 -6.46 -0.07
CA VAL A 154 9.49 -7.90 0.22
C VAL A 154 9.08 -8.15 1.67
N ARG A 155 8.63 -9.38 1.92
CA ARG A 155 8.23 -9.82 3.26
C ARG A 155 9.31 -10.51 4.08
N HIS A 156 10.43 -10.86 3.46
CA HIS A 156 11.53 -11.55 4.11
C HIS A 156 12.89 -11.21 3.51
N GLU A 157 13.94 -11.21 4.33
CA GLU A 157 15.31 -10.87 3.90
C GLU A 157 15.86 -11.85 2.86
N SER A 158 15.46 -13.12 2.90
CA SER A 158 15.86 -14.08 1.85
C SER A 158 15.23 -13.76 0.50
N HIS A 159 14.00 -13.24 0.46
CA HIS A 159 13.36 -12.82 -0.80
C HIS A 159 14.10 -11.60 -1.36
N LYS A 160 14.52 -10.68 -0.48
CA LYS A 160 15.32 -9.52 -0.87
C LYS A 160 16.58 -9.96 -1.62
N LYS A 161 17.41 -10.79 -0.99
CA LYS A 161 18.67 -11.28 -1.57
C LYS A 161 18.44 -11.95 -2.92
N LEU A 162 17.46 -12.85 -2.97
CA LEU A 162 17.14 -13.57 -4.20
C LEU A 162 16.75 -12.62 -5.34
N ILE A 163 15.89 -11.62 -5.08
CA ILE A 163 15.45 -10.66 -6.11
C ILE A 163 16.59 -9.73 -6.53
N GLU A 164 17.41 -9.25 -5.59
CA GLU A 164 18.56 -8.39 -5.89
C GLU A 164 19.60 -9.12 -6.74
N GLU A 165 19.87 -10.40 -6.43
CA GLU A 165 20.78 -11.27 -7.19
C GLU A 165 20.23 -11.59 -8.59
N GLU A 166 18.94 -11.95 -8.69
CA GLU A 166 18.32 -12.38 -9.95
C GLU A 166 18.15 -11.23 -10.95
N PHE A 167 17.70 -10.06 -10.48
CA PHE A 167 17.34 -8.95 -11.35
C PHE A 167 18.37 -7.82 -11.38
N GLY A 168 19.43 -7.89 -10.55
CA GLY A 168 20.44 -6.85 -10.45
C GLY A 168 19.90 -5.50 -10.00
N ILE A 169 18.79 -5.50 -9.24
CA ILE A 169 18.13 -4.30 -8.73
C ILE A 169 18.42 -4.09 -7.25
N LYS A 170 18.05 -2.91 -6.73
CA LYS A 170 18.02 -2.66 -5.30
C LYS A 170 16.57 -2.71 -4.80
N VAL A 171 16.28 -3.66 -3.93
CA VAL A 171 14.97 -3.78 -3.27
C VAL A 171 14.90 -2.75 -2.14
N CYS A 172 13.68 -2.30 -1.79
CA CYS A 172 13.47 -1.39 -0.68
C CYS A 172 14.10 -1.94 0.61
N ALA A 173 14.71 -1.06 1.41
CA ALA A 173 15.43 -1.48 2.61
C ALA A 173 14.51 -2.06 3.71
N ILE A 174 13.22 -1.73 3.67
CA ILE A 174 12.23 -2.21 4.62
C ILE A 174 11.74 -3.61 4.26
N ILE A 175 11.59 -4.46 5.27
CA ILE A 175 10.96 -5.77 5.16
C ILE A 175 9.59 -5.67 5.84
N ILE A 176 8.53 -6.00 5.11
CA ILE A 176 7.16 -5.91 5.62
C ILE A 176 6.52 -7.30 5.61
N PRO A 177 6.47 -8.00 6.76
CA PRO A 177 5.90 -9.34 6.84
C PRO A 177 4.38 -9.35 6.64
N ASP A 178 3.85 -10.49 6.18
CA ASP A 178 2.43 -10.85 6.24
C ASP A 178 1.42 -9.83 5.70
N CYS A 179 1.85 -9.03 4.71
CA CYS A 179 1.03 -7.99 4.08
C CYS A 179 0.47 -7.01 5.13
N ASP A 180 1.33 -6.55 6.05
CA ASP A 180 0.97 -5.48 6.98
C ASP A 180 0.72 -4.17 6.23
N ILE A 181 -0.56 -3.93 5.95
CA ILE A 181 -1.06 -2.74 5.26
C ILE A 181 -0.71 -1.46 6.00
N GLY A 182 -0.67 -1.48 7.34
CA GLY A 182 -0.30 -0.29 8.11
C GLY A 182 1.17 0.08 7.87
N ALA A 183 2.05 -0.91 7.87
CA ALA A 183 3.46 -0.73 7.53
C ALA A 183 3.66 -0.32 6.06
N LEU A 184 2.93 -0.95 5.13
CA LEU A 184 2.97 -0.62 3.70
C LEU A 184 2.54 0.83 3.45
N VAL A 185 1.37 1.22 3.95
CA VAL A 185 0.83 2.58 3.79
C VAL A 185 1.77 3.61 4.40
N LYS A 186 2.27 3.37 5.62
CA LYS A 186 3.24 4.26 6.25
C LYS A 186 4.49 4.42 5.40
N PHE A 187 5.06 3.33 4.91
CA PHE A 187 6.26 3.36 4.10
C PHE A 187 6.05 4.17 2.81
N VAL A 188 5.00 3.88 2.04
CA VAL A 188 4.76 4.56 0.75
C VAL A 188 4.46 6.04 0.93
N LEU A 189 3.69 6.41 1.96
CA LEU A 189 3.39 7.82 2.23
C LEU A 189 4.64 8.59 2.69
N MET A 190 5.50 7.98 3.51
CA MET A 190 6.77 8.59 3.90
C MET A 190 7.72 8.74 2.71
N GLU A 191 7.81 7.74 1.84
CA GLU A 191 8.64 7.83 0.63
C GLU A 191 8.15 8.93 -0.31
N MET A 192 6.83 9.03 -0.54
CA MET A 192 6.26 10.09 -1.37
C MET A 192 6.49 11.50 -0.82
N LYS A 193 6.49 11.67 0.50
CA LYS A 193 6.81 12.96 1.12
C LYS A 193 8.27 13.35 0.99
N ASN A 194 9.18 12.37 0.96
CA ASN A 194 10.62 12.60 0.87
C ASN A 194 11.13 12.66 -0.59
N GLY A 195 10.33 12.15 -1.54
CA GLY A 195 10.65 12.12 -2.97
C GLY A 195 10.18 13.34 -3.77
N ASN A 196 9.37 14.21 -3.16
CA ASN A 196 9.02 15.55 -3.66
C ASN A 196 9.92 16.60 -3.01
#